data_AF-A0A076MVH0-F1
#
_entry.id   AF-A0A076MVH0-F1
#
_cell.length_a   1.000
_cell.length_b   1.000
_cell.length_c   1.000
_cell.angle_alpha   90.00
_cell.angle_beta   90.00
_cell.angle_gamma   90.00
#
_symmetry.space_group_name_H-M   'P 1'
#
loop_
_entity.id
_entity.type
_entity.pdbx_description
1 polymer ?
#
loop_
_entity_poly.entity_id
_entity_poly.type
_entity_poly.pdbx_seq_one_letter_code
_entity_poly.pdbx_strand_id
1 'polypeptide(L)'
;MGIHVVIQPAAGYGAEVVSPSPGIRQLIAGGEDATFVIQVPARIGGLTDAARFARSLAVAAIEFGDWCETQNRSRSFPFDSADGHRSNDTE
;
A
#
# COMPACT_ATOMS: atom_id res chain seq x y z
N MET A 1 -9.97 1.38 23.67
CA MET A 1 -10.31 2.12 22.44
C MET A 1 -9.07 2.13 21.55
N GLY A 2 -9.19 1.62 20.33
CA GLY A 2 -8.15 1.74 19.31
C GLY A 2 -8.46 2.93 18.40
N ILE A 3 -7.42 3.63 17.94
CA ILE A 3 -7.55 4.67 16.91
C ILE A 3 -7.18 4.01 15.58
N HIS A 4 -8.06 4.11 14.59
CA HIS A 4 -7.80 3.67 13.23
C HIS A 4 -7.62 4.91 12.34
N VAL A 5 -6.50 4.97 11.65
CA VAL A 5 -6.20 6.05 10.68
C VAL A 5 -6.41 5.47 9.28
N VAL A 6 -7.22 6.15 8.46
CA VAL A 6 -7.40 5.82 7.04
C VAL A 6 -6.47 6.72 6.24
N ILE A 7 -5.55 6.12 5.48
CA ILE A 7 -4.61 6.83 4.61
C ILE A 7 -5.05 6.60 3.17
N GLN A 8 -5.29 7.69 2.42
CA GLN A 8 -5.51 7.64 0.97
C GLN A 8 -4.22 8.07 0.26
N PRO A 9 -3.61 7.22 -0.57
CA PRO A 9 -2.38 7.56 -1.27
C PRO A 9 -2.66 8.54 -2.41
N ALA A 10 -1.89 9.62 -2.46
CA ALA A 10 -1.83 10.50 -3.62
C ALA A 10 -0.68 10.08 -4.56
N ALA A 11 -0.70 10.58 -5.80
CA ALA A 11 0.28 10.19 -6.82
C ALA A 11 1.69 10.69 -6.48
N GLY A 12 2.71 9.85 -6.65
CA GLY A 12 4.13 10.20 -6.46
C GLY A 12 4.68 10.03 -5.04
N TYR A 13 3.95 9.37 -4.14
CA TYR A 13 4.33 9.21 -2.73
C TYR A 13 5.25 7.99 -2.55
N GLY A 14 6.26 8.10 -1.69
CA GLY A 14 7.31 7.08 -1.49
C GLY A 14 7.53 6.71 -0.02
N ALA A 15 8.52 5.84 0.21
CA ALA A 15 8.97 5.47 1.55
C ALA A 15 10.50 5.45 1.65
N GLU A 16 11.04 5.96 2.76
CA GLU A 16 12.49 6.02 3.01
C GLU A 16 12.84 5.78 4.49
N VAL A 17 14.05 5.28 4.74
CA VAL A 17 14.58 5.14 6.10
C VAL A 17 15.53 6.29 6.39
N VAL A 18 15.21 7.11 7.39
CA VAL A 18 16.02 8.24 7.82
C VAL A 18 16.61 8.01 9.20
N SER A 19 17.75 8.64 9.46
CA SER A 19 18.40 8.66 10.78
C SER A 19 18.52 10.10 11.28
N PRO A 20 17.47 10.68 11.89
CA PRO A 20 17.58 12.00 12.50
C PRO A 20 18.62 12.02 13.62
N SER A 21 19.39 13.12 13.66
CA SER A 21 20.37 13.36 14.72
C SER A 21 19.70 13.97 15.97
N PRO A 22 19.99 13.47 17.19
CA PRO A 22 20.88 12.35 17.50
C PRO A 22 20.09 11.07 17.88
N GLY A 23 19.87 10.16 16.92
CA GLY A 23 19.97 8.71 17.20
C GLY A 23 18.74 7.82 17.00
N ILE A 24 17.57 8.33 16.64
CA ILE A 24 16.38 7.47 16.40
C ILE A 24 16.29 7.13 14.92
N ARG A 25 16.31 5.84 14.55
CA ARG A 25 15.99 5.42 13.17
C ARG A 25 14.48 5.46 12.96
N GLN A 26 14.08 5.99 11.81
CA GLN A 26 12.67 6.12 11.44
C GLN A 26 12.45 5.61 10.02
N LEU A 27 11.36 4.88 9.82
CA LEU A 27 10.80 4.62 8.50
C LEU A 27 9.69 5.64 8.26
N ILE A 28 9.81 6.41 7.18
CA ILE A 28 8.88 7.44 6.79
C ILE A 28 8.23 6.98 5.48
N ALA A 29 6.91 7.00 5.40
CA ALA A 29 6.16 6.73 4.19
C ALA A 29 5.08 7.80 4.00
N GLY A 30 5.03 8.44 2.84
CA GLY A 30 4.08 9.52 2.59
C GLY A 30 4.66 10.64 1.74
N GLY A 31 4.06 11.83 1.87
CA GLY A 31 4.47 13.07 1.17
C GLY A 31 4.40 14.27 2.11
N GLU A 32 4.46 15.49 1.57
CA GLU A 32 4.58 16.74 2.36
C GLU A 32 3.44 16.94 3.38
N ASP A 33 2.19 16.67 2.99
CA ASP A 33 1.01 16.95 3.82
C ASP A 33 0.55 15.78 4.70
N ALA A 34 0.95 14.56 4.34
CA ALA A 34 0.50 13.34 5.01
C ALA A 34 1.64 12.32 5.06
N THR A 35 2.15 12.08 6.28
CA THR A 35 3.29 11.21 6.51
C THR A 35 2.99 10.20 7.61
N PHE A 36 3.30 8.94 7.34
CA PHE A 36 3.30 7.84 8.28
C PHE A 36 4.73 7.58 8.74
N VAL A 37 4.96 7.63 10.06
CA VAL A 37 6.29 7.47 10.65
C VAL A 37 6.29 6.30 11.63
N ILE A 38 7.25 5.40 11.46
CA ILE A 38 7.54 4.32 12.41
C ILE A 38 8.88 4.62 13.06
N GLN A 39 8.87 4.82 14.37
CA GLN A 39 10.07 5.10 15.15
C GLN A 39 10.53 3.87 15.93
N VAL A 40 11.84 3.67 16.02
CA VAL A 40 12.40 2.66 16.94
C VAL A 40 12.28 3.17 18.38
N PRO A 41 11.57 2.47 19.27
CA PRO A 41 11.44 2.90 20.65
C PRO A 41 12.76 2.70 21.42
N ALA A 42 13.14 3.67 22.25
CA ALA A 42 14.36 3.67 23.05
C ALA A 42 14.24 2.76 24.30
N ARG A 43 14.04 1.45 24.09
CA ARG A 43 13.95 0.43 25.14
C ARG A 43 14.58 -0.89 24.72
N ILE A 44 14.90 -1.74 25.69
CA ILE A 44 15.36 -3.12 25.45
C ILE A 44 14.31 -3.86 24.59
N GLY A 45 14.79 -4.54 23.54
CA GLY A 45 13.95 -5.24 22.56
C GLY A 45 13.30 -4.34 21.49
N GLY A 46 13.40 -3.01 21.60
CA GLY A 46 12.77 -2.07 20.68
C GLY A 46 13.19 -2.24 19.22
N LEU A 47 14.47 -2.54 18.97
CA LEU A 47 14.99 -2.84 17.63
C LEU A 47 14.39 -4.12 17.05
N THR A 48 14.31 -5.18 17.84
CA THR A 48 13.74 -6.47 17.41
C THR A 48 12.25 -6.34 17.11
N ASP A 49 11.52 -5.63 17.97
CA ASP A 49 10.09 -5.39 17.80
C ASP A 49 9.82 -4.53 16.56
N ALA A 50 10.58 -3.44 16.38
CA ALA A 50 10.49 -2.59 15.19
C ALA A 50 10.83 -3.36 13.91
N ALA A 51 11.85 -4.23 13.93
CA ALA A 51 12.20 -5.06 12.79
C ALA A 51 11.12 -6.11 12.47
N ARG A 52 10.49 -6.72 13.48
CA ARG A 52 9.37 -7.65 13.28
C ARG A 52 8.17 -6.93 12.68
N PHE A 53 7.84 -5.76 13.22
CA PHE A 53 6.75 -4.93 12.72
C PHE A 53 6.99 -4.50 11.26
N ALA A 54 8.17 -3.98 10.94
CA ALA A 54 8.52 -3.54 9.59
C ALA A 54 8.43 -4.67 8.56
N ARG A 55 8.89 -5.88 8.89
CA ARG A 55 8.75 -7.05 8.02
C ARG A 55 7.29 -7.44 7.78
N SER A 56 6.49 -7.47 8.85
CA SER A 56 5.05 -7.76 8.74
C SER A 56 4.32 -6.74 7.87
N LEU A 57 4.67 -5.45 8.03
CA LEU A 57 4.10 -4.38 7.21
C LEU A 57 4.51 -4.52 5.74
N ALA A 58 5.77 -4.84 5.46
CA ALA A 58 6.26 -5.01 4.09
C ALA A 58 5.52 -6.14 3.35
N VAL A 59 5.31 -7.28 4.01
CA VAL A 59 4.54 -8.41 3.44
C VAL A 59 3.10 -7.98 3.13
N ALA A 60 2.41 -7.38 4.10
CA ALA A 60 1.04 -6.91 3.90
C ALA A 60 0.93 -5.84 2.80
N ALA A 61 1.91 -4.95 2.69
CA ALA A 61 1.94 -3.92 1.66
C ALA A 61 2.13 -4.51 0.25
N ILE A 62 2.97 -5.54 0.10
CA ILE A 62 3.15 -6.27 -1.16
C ILE A 62 1.85 -6.96 -1.57
N GLU A 63 1.25 -7.74 -0.67
CA GLU A 63 -0.02 -8.44 -0.93
C GLU A 63 -1.14 -7.47 -1.35
N PHE A 64 -1.20 -6.30 -0.69
CA PHE A 64 -2.13 -5.24 -1.05
C PHE A 64 -1.86 -4.64 -2.43
N GLY A 65 -0.58 -4.43 -2.79
CA GLY A 65 -0.17 -3.98 -4.11
C GLY A 65 -0.59 -4.95 -5.21
N ASP A 66 -0.29 -6.24 -5.04
CA ASP A 66 -0.66 -7.30 -5.97
C ASP A 66 -2.18 -7.39 -6.16
N TRP A 67 -2.93 -7.23 -5.07
CA TRP A 67 -4.39 -7.15 -5.13
C TRP A 67 -4.86 -5.93 -5.93
N CYS A 68 -4.28 -4.75 -5.68
CA CYS A 68 -4.61 -3.52 -6.42
C CYS A 68 -4.39 -3.69 -7.93
N GLU A 69 -3.25 -4.26 -8.33
CA GLU A 69 -2.96 -4.54 -9.73
C GLU A 69 -3.95 -5.52 -10.34
N THR A 70 -4.29 -6.59 -9.61
CA THR A 70 -5.27 -7.58 -10.05
C THR A 70 -6.64 -6.92 -10.27
N GLN A 71 -7.10 -6.08 -9.35
CA GLN A 71 -8.35 -5.34 -9.51
C GLN A 71 -8.27 -4.36 -10.69
N ASN A 72 -7.13 -3.70 -10.89
CA ASN A 72 -6.95 -2.77 -12.01
C ASN A 72 -7.04 -3.49 -13.36
N ARG A 73 -6.41 -4.67 -13.49
CA ARG A 73 -6.54 -5.52 -14.69
C ARG A 73 -8.00 -5.92 -14.90
N SER A 74 -8.68 -6.44 -13.88
CA SER A 74 -10.09 -6.86 -13.98
C SER A 74 -11.04 -5.72 -14.33
N ARG A 75 -10.75 -4.49 -13.91
CA ARG A 75 -11.54 -3.29 -14.28
C ARG A 75 -11.21 -2.78 -15.69
N SER A 76 -9.99 -3.02 -16.18
CA SER A 76 -9.55 -2.65 -17.53
C SER A 76 -10.06 -3.61 -18.61
N PHE A 77 -10.58 -4.78 -18.22
CA PHE A 77 -11.35 -5.68 -19.09
C PHE A 77 -12.84 -5.63 -18.72
N PRO A 78 -13.56 -4.51 -18.93
CA PRO A 78 -15.00 -4.61 -19.01
C PRO A 78 -15.31 -5.35 -20.31
N PHE A 79 -15.72 -6.61 -20.18
CA PHE A 79 -16.52 -7.37 -21.17
C PHE A 79 -16.68 -6.68 -22.53
N ASP A 80 -15.72 -6.89 -23.43
CA ASP A 80 -15.98 -6.76 -24.87
C ASP A 80 -16.69 -8.04 -25.34
N SER A 81 -17.91 -8.22 -24.84
CA SER A 81 -18.85 -9.20 -25.37
C SER A 81 -20.18 -8.48 -25.59
N ALA A 82 -20.10 -7.40 -26.36
CA ALA A 82 -21.24 -6.66 -26.86
C ALA A 82 -21.03 -6.31 -28.34
N ASP A 83 -20.67 -7.31 -29.15
CA ASP A 83 -20.88 -7.35 -30.60
C ASP A 83 -21.10 -8.83 -30.95
N GLY A 84 -22.20 -9.29 -31.53
CA GLY A 84 -23.07 -8.62 -32.47
C GLY A 84 -23.20 -9.50 -33.72
N HIS A 85 -23.72 -10.73 -33.59
CA HIS A 85 -24.24 -11.45 -34.75
C HIS A 85 -25.53 -12.20 -34.39
N ARG A 86 -26.60 -11.42 -34.25
CA ARG A 86 -27.97 -11.91 -34.35
C ARG A 86 -28.22 -12.14 -35.84
N SER A 87 -27.98 -13.36 -36.33
CA SER A 87 -28.46 -13.79 -37.64
C SER A 87 -30.00 -13.86 -37.55
N ASN A 88 -30.64 -12.76 -37.90
CA ASN A 88 -31.98 -12.82 -38.48
C ASN A 88 -31.75 -13.14 -39.95
N ASP A 89 -31.95 -14.40 -40.34
CA ASP A 89 -32.37 -14.70 -41.70
C ASP A 89 -33.74 -15.38 -41.62
N THR A 90 -34.62 -14.81 -42.43
CA THR A 90 -36.06 -15.03 -42.50
C THR A 90 -36.29 -15.61 -43.89
N GLU A 91 -36.67 -16.88 -43.98
CA GLU A 91 -37.64 -17.50 -44.92
C GLU A 91 -37.57 -19.03 -44.82
#